data_AF-A0A534E5H7-F1
#
_entry.id   AF-A0A534E5H7-F1
#
_cell.length_a   1.000
_cell.length_b   1.000
_cell.length_c   1.000
_cell.angle_alpha   90.00
_cell.angle_beta   90.00
_cell.angle_gamma   90.00
#
_symmetry.space_group_name_H-M   'P 1'
#
loop_
_entity.id
_entity.type
_entity.pdbx_description
1 polymer ?
#
loop_
_entity_poly.entity_id
_entity_poly.type
_entity_poly.pdbx_seq_one_letter_code
_entity_poly.pdbx_strand_id
1 'polypeptide(L)'
;MKGGATTTVAGGTGAPSYVPVITKLTFHWRDGQGRFECLALAPSALPGSPGSGNFDTNVMYVTGTITAVQINGSVAVLTGSATVTGLGAGSNVPFTATAERGGPGTTFVLTISGLTFHETILEGEISF
;
A
#
# COMPACT_ATOMS: atom_id res chain seq x y z
N MET A 1 2.41 -17.06 1.50
CA MET A 1 2.59 -15.92 0.57
C MET A 1 3.56 -14.93 1.15
N LYS A 2 4.20 -14.13 0.31
CA LYS A 2 4.96 -12.95 0.74
C LYS A 2 5.01 -11.93 -0.39
N GLY A 3 5.13 -10.67 -0.03
CA GLY A 3 5.32 -9.59 -0.98
C GLY A 3 6.09 -8.46 -0.34
N GLY A 4 6.93 -7.81 -1.13
CA GLY A 4 7.65 -6.61 -0.74
C GLY A 4 7.85 -5.76 -1.97
N ALA A 5 7.35 -4.53 -1.97
CA ALA A 5 7.34 -3.69 -3.15
C ALA A 5 7.44 -2.20 -2.82
N THR A 6 8.06 -1.47 -3.73
CA THR A 6 7.81 -0.03 -3.89
C THR A 6 6.74 0.12 -4.96
N THR A 7 5.71 0.92 -4.69
CA THR A 7 4.61 1.17 -5.64
C THR A 7 4.41 2.66 -5.86
N THR A 8 3.64 3.01 -6.89
CA THR A 8 3.05 4.34 -7.05
C THR A 8 1.53 4.26 -6.97
N VAL A 9 0.91 5.25 -6.31
CA VAL A 9 -0.55 5.37 -6.22
C VAL A 9 -1.09 6.14 -7.43
N ALA A 10 -1.99 5.52 -8.18
CA ALA A 10 -2.65 6.15 -9.31
C ALA A 10 -3.42 7.41 -8.87
N GLY A 11 -3.14 8.55 -9.50
CA GLY A 11 -3.76 9.84 -9.16
C GLY A 11 -3.24 10.48 -7.86
N GLY A 12 -2.28 9.87 -7.16
CA GLY A 12 -1.67 10.42 -5.96
C GLY A 12 -2.69 10.69 -4.85
N THR A 13 -2.67 11.88 -4.26
CA THR A 13 -3.66 12.31 -3.24
C THR A 13 -5.05 12.62 -3.81
N GLY A 14 -5.23 12.52 -5.14
CA GLY A 14 -6.48 12.87 -5.82
C GLY A 14 -6.71 14.38 -5.91
N ALA A 15 -7.88 14.75 -6.44
CA ALA A 15 -8.26 16.14 -6.67
C ALA A 15 -8.36 16.93 -5.35
N PRO A 16 -8.06 18.25 -5.36
CA PRO A 16 -7.62 19.04 -6.53
C PRO A 16 -6.10 19.07 -6.72
N SER A 17 -5.30 18.53 -5.80
CA SER A 17 -3.85 18.74 -5.75
C SER A 17 -3.02 17.68 -6.47
N TYR A 18 -3.51 16.44 -6.58
CA TYR A 18 -2.85 15.31 -7.26
C TYR A 18 -1.38 15.13 -6.87
N VAL A 19 -1.05 15.32 -5.59
CA VAL A 19 0.33 15.16 -5.10
C VAL A 19 0.73 13.69 -5.28
N PRO A 20 1.86 13.38 -5.96
CA PRO A 20 2.24 12.00 -6.19
C PRO A 20 2.53 11.30 -4.86
N VAL A 21 2.22 10.00 -4.81
CA VAL A 21 2.47 9.16 -3.64
C VAL A 21 3.16 7.88 -4.09
N ILE A 22 4.23 7.51 -3.38
CA ILE A 22 4.80 6.16 -3.44
C ILE A 22 4.47 5.43 -2.16
N THR A 23 4.31 4.11 -2.24
CA THR A 23 4.25 3.29 -1.03
C THR A 23 5.41 2.31 -0.98
N LYS A 24 5.82 1.97 0.23
CA LYS A 24 6.70 0.84 0.53
C LYS A 24 5.89 -0.14 1.35
N LEU A 25 5.53 -1.25 0.74
CA LEU A 25 4.69 -2.26 1.36
C LEU A 25 5.43 -3.57 1.56
N THR A 26 5.05 -4.29 2.60
CA THR A 26 5.47 -5.67 2.84
C THR A 26 4.36 -6.47 3.50
N PHE A 27 4.25 -7.73 3.12
CA PHE A 27 3.39 -8.68 3.80
C PHE A 27 3.97 -10.08 3.76
N HIS A 28 3.54 -10.88 4.72
CA HIS A 28 3.72 -12.32 4.70
C HIS A 28 2.50 -13.00 5.31
N TRP A 29 2.20 -14.19 4.80
CA TRP A 29 1.18 -15.08 5.34
C TRP A 29 1.71 -16.51 5.34
N ARG A 30 1.64 -17.16 6.49
CA ARG A 30 2.08 -18.53 6.71
C ARG A 30 1.27 -19.15 7.85
N ASP A 31 0.84 -20.40 7.66
CA ASP A 31 0.21 -21.21 8.72
C ASP A 31 -0.97 -20.51 9.42
N GLY A 32 -1.80 -19.78 8.67
CA GLY A 32 -2.97 -19.09 9.20
C GLY A 32 -2.69 -17.75 9.87
N GLN A 33 -1.47 -17.23 9.77
CA GLN A 33 -1.06 -15.97 10.40
C GLN A 33 -0.29 -15.09 9.41
N GLY A 34 -0.39 -13.77 9.57
CA GLY A 34 0.38 -12.85 8.75
C GLY A 34 0.35 -11.41 9.21
N ARG A 35 1.25 -10.63 8.64
CA ARG A 35 1.39 -9.20 8.91
C ARG A 35 1.40 -8.42 7.60
N PHE A 36 0.88 -7.21 7.67
CA PHE A 36 0.88 -6.23 6.59
C PHE A 36 1.45 -4.92 7.12
N GLU A 37 2.38 -4.34 6.37
CA GLU A 37 2.96 -3.03 6.64
C GLU A 37 2.94 -2.23 5.33
N CYS A 38 2.55 -0.96 5.39
CA CYS A 38 2.58 -0.06 4.24
C CYS A 38 2.92 1.37 4.70
N LEU A 39 4.02 1.90 4.21
CA LEU A 39 4.44 3.29 4.40
C LEU A 39 4.16 4.07 3.12
N ALA A 40 3.31 5.09 3.18
CA ALA A 40 3.07 6.01 2.10
C ALA A 40 3.89 7.29 2.28
N LEU A 41 4.58 7.70 1.22
CA LEU A 41 5.42 8.89 1.18
C LEU A 41 4.93 9.84 0.09
N ALA A 42 4.97 11.14 0.38
CA ALA A 42 4.74 12.22 -0.57
C ALA A 42 5.92 13.22 -0.56
N PRO A 43 6.06 14.05 -1.60
CA PRO A 43 7.05 15.13 -1.56
C PRO A 43 6.72 16.23 -0.55
N SER A 44 7.74 16.68 0.19
CA SER A 44 7.65 17.88 1.03
C SER A 44 7.64 19.19 0.23
N ALA A 45 8.26 19.18 -0.97
CA ALA A 45 8.38 20.35 -1.84
C ALA A 45 7.29 20.38 -2.93
N LEU A 46 6.84 21.60 -3.27
CA LEU A 46 5.84 21.82 -4.31
C LEU A 46 6.37 21.46 -5.72
N PRO A 47 5.50 21.01 -6.65
CA PRO A 47 5.89 20.78 -8.04
C PRO A 47 6.65 21.97 -8.65
N GLY A 48 7.73 21.67 -9.38
CA GLY A 48 8.60 22.69 -9.98
C GLY A 48 9.62 23.32 -9.02
N SER A 49 9.59 22.98 -7.74
CA SER A 49 10.60 23.41 -6.76
C SER A 49 11.73 22.39 -6.64
N PRO A 50 12.97 22.82 -6.28
CA PRO A 50 14.03 21.89 -5.91
C PRO A 50 13.55 20.91 -4.84
N GLY A 51 13.86 19.62 -5.00
CA GLY A 51 13.43 18.56 -4.07
C GLY A 51 12.02 18.03 -4.29
N SER A 52 11.25 18.53 -5.27
CA SER A 52 9.88 18.03 -5.56
C SER A 52 9.80 16.57 -6.02
N GLY A 53 10.93 15.94 -6.34
CA GLY A 53 11.03 14.49 -6.59
C GLY A 53 11.39 13.66 -5.36
N ASN A 54 11.65 14.28 -4.20
CA ASN A 54 12.01 13.56 -2.98
C ASN A 54 10.73 13.15 -2.24
N PHE A 55 10.48 11.85 -2.12
CA PHE A 55 9.35 11.33 -1.34
C PHE A 55 9.78 11.12 0.11
N ASP A 56 9.75 12.20 0.89
CA ASP A 56 10.34 12.28 2.23
C ASP A 56 9.32 12.54 3.35
N THR A 57 8.07 12.87 3.00
CA THR A 57 7.00 13.12 3.96
C THR A 57 6.19 11.87 4.19
N ASN A 58 6.22 11.32 5.41
CA ASN A 58 5.31 10.25 5.84
C ASN A 58 3.88 10.80 5.95
N VAL A 59 3.03 10.43 4.99
CA VAL A 59 1.63 10.85 4.96
C VAL A 59 0.69 9.80 5.54
N MET A 60 1.11 8.54 5.57
CA MET A 60 0.34 7.44 6.12
C MET A 60 1.24 6.24 6.41
N TYR A 61 1.03 5.60 7.55
CA TYR A 61 1.66 4.32 7.87
C TYR A 61 0.60 3.35 8.39
N VAL A 62 0.55 2.16 7.79
CA VAL A 62 -0.36 1.07 8.11
C VAL A 62 0.45 -0.08 8.68
N THR A 63 0.07 -0.56 9.85
CA THR A 63 0.65 -1.76 10.47
C THR A 63 -0.47 -2.65 10.99
N GLY A 64 -0.52 -3.89 10.52
CA GLY A 64 -1.69 -4.74 10.76
C GLY A 64 -1.42 -6.24 10.75
N THR A 65 -2.42 -6.97 11.22
CA THR A 65 -2.50 -8.42 11.11
C THR A 65 -3.41 -8.80 9.97
N ILE A 66 -2.97 -9.73 9.14
CA ILE A 66 -3.83 -10.42 8.19
C ILE A 66 -4.58 -11.50 8.98
N THR A 67 -5.87 -11.69 8.71
CA THR A 67 -6.72 -12.71 9.36
C THR A 67 -7.22 -13.75 8.37
N ALA A 68 -7.30 -13.43 7.08
CA ALA A 68 -7.60 -14.39 6.04
C ALA A 68 -6.94 -14.03 4.70
N VAL A 69 -6.73 -15.05 3.88
CA VAL A 69 -6.22 -14.94 2.52
C VAL A 69 -7.03 -15.84 1.61
N GLN A 70 -7.50 -15.30 0.49
CA GLN A 70 -8.14 -16.05 -0.59
C GLN A 70 -7.31 -15.89 -1.86
N ILE A 71 -6.98 -17.00 -2.54
CA ILE A 71 -6.19 -16.98 -3.77
C ILE A 71 -7.06 -17.47 -4.92
N ASN A 72 -7.12 -16.69 -6.00
CA ASN A 72 -7.78 -17.07 -7.24
C ASN A 72 -6.84 -16.79 -8.43
N GLY A 73 -6.20 -17.84 -8.94
CA GLY A 73 -5.21 -17.75 -10.01
C GLY A 73 -4.00 -16.91 -9.58
N SER A 74 -3.77 -15.79 -10.26
CA SER A 74 -2.67 -14.85 -10.00
C SER A 74 -3.02 -13.77 -8.98
N VAL A 75 -4.22 -13.78 -8.40
CA VAL A 75 -4.68 -12.73 -7.48
C VAL A 75 -4.89 -13.31 -6.08
N ALA A 76 -4.39 -12.60 -5.07
CA ALA A 76 -4.67 -12.89 -3.67
C ALA A 76 -5.41 -11.72 -3.01
N VAL A 77 -6.47 -12.03 -2.27
CA VAL A 77 -7.20 -11.07 -1.44
C VAL A 77 -6.85 -11.34 0.02
N LEU A 78 -6.22 -10.37 0.66
CA LEU A 78 -5.84 -10.38 2.06
C LEU A 78 -6.83 -9.52 2.83
N THR A 79 -7.38 -10.04 3.92
CA THR A 79 -8.25 -9.27 4.83
C THR A 79 -7.65 -9.26 6.23
N GLY A 80 -7.91 -8.20 6.98
CA GLY A 80 -7.35 -8.04 8.32
C GLY A 80 -7.77 -6.76 9.02
N SER A 81 -7.05 -6.42 10.09
CA SER A 81 -7.17 -5.13 10.76
C SER A 81 -5.80 -4.51 11.01
N ALA A 82 -5.76 -3.19 11.07
CA ALA A 82 -4.54 -2.42 11.21
C ALA A 82 -4.70 -1.21 12.12
N THR A 83 -3.56 -0.70 12.58
CA THR A 83 -3.42 0.66 13.09
C THR A 83 -2.88 1.53 11.96
N VAL A 84 -3.48 2.70 11.79
CA VAL A 84 -3.12 3.67 10.75
C VAL A 84 -2.72 4.98 11.40
N THR A 85 -1.62 5.57 10.96
CA THR A 85 -1.24 6.95 11.26
C THR A 85 -1.42 7.83 10.02
N GLY A 86 -1.54 9.15 10.22
CA GLY A 86 -1.68 10.10 9.11
C GLY A 86 -3.05 10.01 8.44
N LEU A 87 -3.07 9.91 7.11
CA LEU A 87 -4.32 9.80 6.35
C LEU A 87 -5.07 8.53 6.74
N GLY A 88 -6.34 8.68 7.12
CA GLY A 88 -7.16 7.55 7.58
C GLY A 88 -6.79 7.03 8.96
N ALA A 89 -6.17 7.87 9.81
CA ALA A 89 -5.73 7.48 11.15
C ALA A 89 -6.84 6.82 11.97
N GLY A 90 -6.47 5.75 12.66
CA GLY A 90 -7.38 4.93 13.45
C GLY A 90 -6.71 3.68 13.99
N SER A 91 -7.35 3.05 14.98
CA SER A 91 -6.90 1.78 15.56
C SER A 91 -7.89 0.69 15.23
N ASN A 92 -7.39 -0.52 14.99
CA ASN A 92 -8.17 -1.70 14.65
C ASN A 92 -9.15 -1.45 13.48
N VAL A 93 -8.72 -0.68 12.48
CA VAL A 93 -9.51 -0.43 11.28
C VAL A 93 -9.44 -1.65 10.37
N PRO A 94 -10.56 -2.12 9.80
CA PRO A 94 -10.53 -3.22 8.86
C PRO A 94 -9.85 -2.78 7.56
N PHE A 95 -9.12 -3.70 6.93
CA PHE A 95 -8.56 -3.50 5.60
C PHE A 95 -8.81 -4.70 4.69
N THR A 96 -8.79 -4.43 3.39
CA THR A 96 -8.67 -5.44 2.34
C THR A 96 -7.54 -5.03 1.41
N ALA A 97 -6.64 -5.95 1.09
CA ALA A 97 -5.59 -5.76 0.12
C ALA A 97 -5.72 -6.80 -1.00
N THR A 98 -5.77 -6.36 -2.24
CA THR A 98 -5.77 -7.23 -3.43
C THR A 98 -4.40 -7.17 -4.07
N ALA A 99 -3.71 -8.30 -4.12
CA ALA A 99 -2.34 -8.43 -4.57
C ALA A 99 -2.26 -9.30 -5.82
N GLU A 100 -1.76 -8.76 -6.92
CA GLU A 100 -1.46 -9.52 -8.14
C GLU A 100 -0.04 -10.09 -8.08
N ARG A 101 0.11 -11.38 -8.35
CA ARG A 101 1.41 -12.06 -8.39
C ARG A 101 2.28 -11.46 -9.50
N GLY A 102 3.51 -11.10 -9.16
CA GLY A 102 4.50 -10.59 -10.11
C GLY A 102 5.30 -9.42 -9.55
N GLY A 103 6.05 -8.77 -10.44
CA GLY A 103 6.94 -7.65 -10.12
C GLY A 103 6.49 -6.35 -10.80
N PRO A 104 7.43 -5.53 -11.33
CA PRO A 104 7.11 -4.25 -11.92
C PRO A 104 5.97 -4.33 -12.97
N GLY A 105 5.01 -3.42 -12.86
CA GLY A 105 3.83 -3.35 -13.72
C GLY A 105 2.59 -4.10 -13.23
N THR A 106 2.71 -4.98 -12.22
CA THR A 106 1.52 -5.61 -11.61
C THR A 106 0.85 -4.69 -10.59
N THR A 107 -0.38 -5.05 -10.21
CA THR A 107 -1.24 -4.21 -9.38
C THR A 107 -1.28 -4.65 -7.92
N PHE A 108 -1.43 -3.66 -7.04
CA PHE A 108 -1.79 -3.83 -5.64
C PHE A 108 -2.89 -2.83 -5.31
N VAL A 109 -3.96 -3.27 -4.64
CA VAL A 109 -5.07 -2.38 -4.25
C VAL A 109 -5.30 -2.49 -2.76
N LEU A 110 -5.15 -1.38 -2.04
CA LEU A 110 -5.43 -1.29 -0.60
C LEU A 110 -6.72 -0.51 -0.35
N THR A 111 -7.69 -1.15 0.29
CA THR A 111 -8.87 -0.49 0.84
C THR A 111 -8.79 -0.50 2.36
N ILE A 112 -8.76 0.69 2.96
CA ILE A 112 -8.64 0.89 4.41
C ILE A 112 -9.17 2.28 4.80
N SER A 113 -9.79 2.40 5.98
CA SER A 113 -10.32 3.68 6.49
C SER A 113 -11.25 4.41 5.51
N GLY A 114 -12.03 3.67 4.71
CA GLY A 114 -12.92 4.24 3.69
C GLY A 114 -12.22 4.76 2.42
N LEU A 115 -10.90 4.60 2.33
CA LEU A 115 -10.07 4.98 1.19
C LEU A 115 -9.72 3.74 0.37
N THR A 116 -9.53 3.93 -0.94
CA THR A 116 -9.03 2.88 -1.84
C THR A 116 -7.86 3.42 -2.65
N PHE A 117 -6.71 2.77 -2.53
CA PHE A 117 -5.48 3.11 -3.21
C PHE A 117 -5.22 2.08 -4.31
N HIS A 118 -5.22 2.53 -5.56
CA HIS A 118 -4.84 1.71 -6.70
C HIS A 118 -3.35 1.91 -6.96
N GLU A 119 -2.56 0.87 -6.77
CA GLU A 119 -1.11 0.94 -6.79
C GLU A 119 -0.53 0.09 -7.93
N THR A 120 0.54 0.57 -8.53
CA THR A 120 1.34 -0.19 -9.52
C THR A 120 2.73 -0.42 -8.95
N ILE A 121 3.21 -1.66 -9.02
CA ILE A 121 4.56 -2.02 -8.55
C ILE A 121 5.61 -1.38 -9.47
N LEU A 122 6.56 -0.67 -8.86
CA LEU A 122 7.75 -0.12 -9.52
C LEU A 122 8.96 -1.04 -9.34
N GLU A 123 9.08 -1.62 -8.13
CA GLU A 123 10.20 -2.46 -7.72
C GLU A 123 9.72 -3.52 -6.73
N GLY A 124 10.42 -4.66 -6.67
CA GLY A 124 10.07 -5.77 -5.79
C GLY A 124 9.18 -6.81 -6.45
N GLU A 125 8.59 -7.69 -5.65
CA GLU A 125 7.81 -8.83 -6.12
C GLU A 125 6.78 -9.30 -5.10
N ILE A 126 5.66 -9.80 -5.60
CA ILE A 126 4.65 -10.55 -4.85
C ILE A 126 4.65 -12.01 -5.32
N SER A 127 4.80 -12.93 -4.36
CA SER A 127 4.86 -14.38 -4.61
C SER A 127 3.94 -15.18 -3.67
N PHE A 128 3.22 -16.14 -4.26
CA PHE A 128 2.37 -17.11 -3.59
C PHE A 128 1.99 -18.24 -4.51
#